data_AF-A0A2N2SCV6-F1
#
_entry.id   AF-A0A2N2SCV6-F1
#
_cell.length_a   1.000
_cell.length_b   1.000
_cell.length_c   1.000
_cell.angle_alpha   90.00
_cell.angle_beta   90.00
_cell.angle_gamma   90.00
#
_symmetry.space_group_name_H-M   'P 1'
#
loop_
_entity.id
_entity.type
_entity.pdbx_description
1 polymer ?
#
loop_
_entity_poly.entity_id
_entity_poly.type
_entity_poly.pdbx_seq_one_letter_code
_entity_poly.pdbx_strand_id
1 'polypeptide(L)'
;MAGCGQGSDAPEGEVKSAAASASAQCAFESTKDGSSLPVKAVESDTPEAKEFLATCINPYTKRYVADAEAAKEGRKKFAYYSCTQCHGANAGGQTAVSIIDERWQYAKHDTDKGMFETIAGGTNMGMMAWHKQVTGNPEMLPTDDILKIIGWLRASYQGGGATPWLD
;
A
#
# COMPACT_ATOMS: atom_id res chain seq x y z
N MET A 1 30.90 34.34 -40.61
CA MET A 1 30.97 32.99 -40.03
C MET A 1 29.92 32.92 -38.95
N ALA A 2 28.93 32.03 -39.12
CA ALA A 2 27.84 31.82 -38.18
C ALA A 2 28.34 31.04 -36.95
N GLY A 3 27.80 31.34 -35.78
CA GLY A 3 28.05 30.60 -34.55
C GLY A 3 27.11 31.05 -33.44
N CYS A 4 26.10 30.21 -33.17
CA CYS A 4 25.04 30.35 -32.17
C CYS A 4 25.55 30.20 -30.73
N GLY A 5 24.82 30.72 -29.74
CA GLY A 5 24.97 30.31 -28.34
C GLY A 5 24.03 31.06 -27.39
N GLN A 6 23.05 30.33 -26.85
CA GLN A 6 22.02 30.75 -25.90
C GLN A 6 22.53 31.40 -24.59
N GLY A 7 21.65 32.22 -24.00
CA GLY A 7 21.72 32.65 -22.60
C GLY A 7 20.49 33.48 -22.23
N SER A 8 19.35 32.83 -22.01
CA SER A 8 18.14 33.46 -21.48
C SER A 8 17.89 32.97 -20.07
N ASP A 9 18.37 33.73 -19.09
CA ASP A 9 17.99 33.65 -17.69
C ASP A 9 16.69 34.42 -17.47
N ALA A 10 15.64 33.71 -17.02
CA ALA A 10 14.43 34.31 -16.47
C ALA A 10 14.23 33.74 -15.06
N PRO A 11 13.96 34.57 -14.04
CA PRO A 11 13.90 34.13 -12.65
C PRO A 11 12.56 33.50 -12.29
N GLU A 12 12.70 32.43 -11.50
CA GLU A 12 11.82 31.84 -10.49
C GLU A 12 10.43 32.49 -10.32
N GLY A 13 9.41 31.79 -10.83
CA GLY A 13 8.02 31.99 -10.46
C GLY A 13 7.64 31.10 -9.29
N GLU A 14 7.27 31.71 -8.17
CA GLU A 14 6.53 31.06 -7.07
C GLU A 14 5.30 30.33 -7.61
N VAL A 15 5.25 29.01 -7.42
CA VAL A 15 4.01 28.22 -7.55
C VAL A 15 3.56 27.77 -6.17
N LYS A 16 2.86 28.71 -5.52
CA LYS A 16 1.59 28.54 -4.82
C LYS A 16 1.29 27.12 -4.32
N SER A 17 1.52 26.93 -3.02
CA SER A 17 0.97 25.82 -2.23
C SER A 17 -0.53 25.66 -2.49
N ALA A 18 -0.91 24.51 -3.02
CA ALA A 18 -2.31 24.06 -3.09
C ALA A 18 -2.55 23.06 -1.96
N ALA A 19 -2.97 23.57 -0.81
CA ALA A 19 -3.63 22.78 0.20
C ALA A 19 -5.10 22.55 -0.19
N ALA A 20 -5.62 21.39 0.23
CA ALA A 20 -6.98 20.87 0.15
C ALA A 20 -7.40 20.25 -1.20
N SER A 21 -7.25 18.93 -1.29
CA SER A 21 -8.15 18.12 -2.12
C SER A 21 -9.25 17.58 -1.21
N ALA A 22 -10.50 17.82 -1.57
CA ALA A 22 -11.66 17.18 -0.96
C ALA A 22 -11.44 15.66 -0.97
N SER A 23 -11.76 15.00 0.15
CA SER A 23 -11.67 13.54 0.29
C SER A 23 -12.68 12.89 -0.66
N ALA A 24 -12.26 12.70 -1.92
CA ALA A 24 -12.83 11.69 -2.77
C ALA A 24 -12.72 10.38 -2.01
N GLN A 25 -13.85 9.70 -1.81
CA GLN A 25 -13.88 8.36 -1.23
C GLN A 25 -12.79 7.50 -1.87
N CYS A 26 -12.05 6.75 -1.06
CA CYS A 26 -10.92 5.97 -1.54
C CYS A 26 -11.40 4.99 -2.62
N ALA A 27 -11.09 5.30 -3.88
CA ALA A 27 -11.43 4.45 -5.02
C ALA A 27 -10.28 3.46 -5.25
N PHE A 28 -10.60 2.17 -5.22
CA PHE A 28 -9.61 1.10 -5.34
C PHE A 28 -9.60 0.52 -6.75
N GLU A 29 -8.40 0.39 -7.31
CA GLU A 29 -8.17 -0.10 -8.67
C GLU A 29 -7.35 -1.39 -8.68
N SER A 30 -7.76 -2.32 -9.53
CA SER A 30 -7.10 -3.59 -9.78
C SER A 30 -5.67 -3.36 -10.26
N THR A 31 -4.71 -4.06 -9.64
CA THR A 31 -3.30 -4.03 -10.05
C THR A 31 -3.09 -4.71 -11.42
N LYS A 32 -4.06 -5.48 -11.90
CA LYS A 32 -3.96 -6.25 -13.15
C LYS A 32 -4.23 -5.38 -14.38
N ASP A 33 -5.20 -4.49 -14.29
CA ASP A 33 -5.81 -3.82 -15.44
C ASP A 33 -6.43 -2.44 -15.13
N GLY A 34 -6.36 -1.95 -13.89
CA GLY A 34 -6.95 -0.66 -13.49
C GLY A 34 -8.47 -0.68 -13.31
N SER A 35 -9.13 -1.85 -13.44
CA SER A 35 -10.56 -1.97 -13.20
C SER A 35 -10.93 -1.68 -11.73
N SER A 36 -12.16 -1.21 -11.49
CA SER A 36 -12.62 -0.91 -10.12
C SER A 36 -12.74 -2.17 -9.26
N LEU A 37 -12.18 -2.15 -8.05
CA LEU A 37 -12.35 -3.22 -7.07
C LEU A 37 -13.62 -3.00 -6.24
N PRO A 38 -14.45 -4.03 -5.99
CA PRO A 38 -15.73 -3.92 -5.28
C PRO A 38 -15.54 -3.87 -3.75
N VAL A 39 -14.56 -3.12 -3.26
CA VAL A 39 -14.27 -2.97 -1.82
C VAL A 39 -14.96 -1.74 -1.28
N LYS A 40 -15.84 -1.94 -0.30
CA LYS A 40 -16.60 -0.87 0.39
C LYS A 40 -16.71 -1.15 1.89
N ALA A 41 -16.95 -0.10 2.66
CA ALA A 41 -17.20 -0.23 4.09
C ALA A 41 -18.49 -1.01 4.34
N VAL A 42 -18.47 -1.89 5.34
CA VAL A 42 -19.64 -2.61 5.86
C VAL A 42 -19.79 -2.39 7.35
N GLU A 43 -20.97 -2.65 7.89
CA GLU A 43 -21.27 -2.42 9.31
C GLU A 43 -20.30 -3.11 10.26
N SER A 44 -19.88 -4.34 9.92
CA SER A 44 -18.97 -5.16 10.71
C SER A 44 -17.50 -4.76 10.63
N ASP A 45 -17.14 -3.75 9.83
CA ASP A 45 -15.76 -3.27 9.77
C ASP A 45 -15.39 -2.49 11.04
N THR A 46 -14.12 -2.59 11.42
CA THR A 46 -13.52 -1.82 12.51
C THR A 46 -13.54 -0.32 12.17
N PRO A 47 -13.47 0.57 13.19
CA PRO A 47 -13.27 2.00 12.95
C PRO A 47 -12.07 2.29 12.04
N GLU A 48 -10.96 1.58 12.24
CA GLU A 48 -9.73 1.71 11.46
C GLU A 48 -9.92 1.32 9.99
N ALA A 49 -10.65 0.23 9.71
CA ALA A 49 -10.98 -0.16 8.35
C ALA A 49 -11.89 0.87 7.68
N LYS A 50 -12.89 1.38 8.40
CA LYS A 50 -13.79 2.44 7.89
C LYS A 50 -13.03 3.72 7.58
N GLU A 51 -12.09 4.11 8.43
CA GLU A 51 -11.21 5.27 8.22
C GLU A 51 -10.37 5.11 6.95
N PHE A 52 -9.70 3.96 6.77
CA PHE A 52 -8.92 3.70 5.56
C PHE A 52 -9.79 3.73 4.29
N LEU A 53 -10.96 3.11 4.32
CA LEU A 53 -11.86 3.09 3.17
C LEU A 53 -12.40 4.49 2.82
N ALA A 54 -12.45 5.40 3.80
CA ALA A 54 -12.82 6.79 3.58
C ALA A 54 -11.66 7.67 3.10
N THR A 55 -10.43 7.41 3.55
CA THR A 55 -9.31 8.36 3.43
C THR A 55 -8.12 7.86 2.61
N CYS A 56 -8.05 6.57 2.30
CA CYS A 56 -6.86 5.86 1.82
C CYS A 56 -5.66 5.88 2.77
N ILE A 57 -5.80 6.39 4.00
CA ILE A 57 -4.72 6.46 5.00
C ILE A 57 -4.85 5.25 5.92
N ASN A 58 -3.79 4.44 6.01
CA ASN A 58 -3.78 3.29 6.90
C ASN A 58 -3.42 3.73 8.33
N PRO A 59 -4.35 3.64 9.31
CA PRO A 59 -4.10 4.11 10.67
C PRO A 59 -3.05 3.27 11.41
N TYR A 60 -2.74 2.06 10.93
CA TYR A 60 -1.72 1.20 11.54
C TYR A 60 -0.29 1.56 11.12
N THR A 61 -0.08 2.24 9.99
CA THR A 61 1.26 2.43 9.41
C THR A 61 2.20 3.19 10.34
N LYS A 62 1.86 4.43 10.72
CA LYS A 62 2.69 5.21 11.65
C LYS A 62 2.79 4.55 13.03
N ARG A 63 1.70 3.92 13.49
CA ARG A 63 1.63 3.21 14.78
C ARG A 63 2.62 2.05 14.86
N TYR A 64 2.63 1.18 13.85
CA TYR A 64 3.45 -0.04 13.85
C TYR A 64 4.92 0.26 13.57
N VAL A 65 5.21 1.32 12.81
CA VAL A 65 6.59 1.80 12.63
C VAL A 65 7.16 2.36 13.93
N ALA A 66 6.35 3.01 14.76
CA ALA A 66 6.78 3.51 16.07
C ALA A 66 6.82 2.43 17.17
N ASP A 67 6.02 1.37 17.05
CA ASP A 67 5.90 0.30 18.04
C ASP A 67 5.94 -1.09 17.39
N ALA A 68 7.13 -1.71 17.48
CA ALA A 68 7.37 -3.05 16.95
C ALA A 68 6.59 -4.17 17.68
N GLU A 69 6.20 -3.96 18.94
CA GLU A 69 5.36 -4.92 19.68
C GLU A 69 3.93 -4.90 19.13
N ALA A 70 3.37 -3.71 18.91
CA ALA A 70 2.08 -3.55 18.23
C ALA A 70 2.10 -4.16 16.82
N ALA A 71 3.20 -3.98 16.08
CA ALA A 71 3.37 -4.52 14.74
C ALA A 71 3.30 -6.06 14.66
N LYS A 72 3.53 -6.78 15.77
CA LYS A 72 3.43 -8.25 15.80
C LYS A 72 2.03 -8.75 15.42
N GLU A 73 0.99 -7.95 15.59
CA GLU A 73 -0.35 -8.31 15.14
C GLU A 73 -0.41 -8.50 13.62
N GLY A 74 0.17 -7.56 12.85
CA GLY A 74 0.26 -7.67 11.40
C GLY A 74 1.07 -8.88 10.96
N ARG A 75 2.19 -9.16 11.64
CA ARG A 75 2.99 -10.37 11.39
C ARG A 75 2.21 -11.66 11.61
N LYS A 76 1.42 -11.75 12.68
CA LYS A 76 0.57 -12.92 12.97
C LYS A 76 -0.43 -13.15 11.84
N LYS A 77 -1.06 -12.09 11.32
CA LYS A 77 -2.00 -12.17 10.19
C LYS A 77 -1.31 -12.60 8.90
N PHE A 78 -0.12 -12.05 8.62
CA PHE A 78 0.69 -12.44 7.47
C PHE A 78 1.03 -13.95 7.47
N ALA A 79 1.37 -14.50 8.63
CA ALA A 79 1.59 -15.94 8.79
C ALA A 79 0.29 -16.75 8.69
N TYR A 80 -0.78 -16.28 9.36
CA TYR A 80 -2.07 -16.98 9.40
C TYR A 80 -2.67 -17.17 8.00
N TYR A 81 -2.58 -16.14 7.15
CA TYR A 81 -3.06 -16.18 5.77
C TYR A 81 -2.05 -16.76 4.78
N SER A 82 -1.04 -17.49 5.27
CA SER A 82 -0.05 -18.21 4.45
C SER A 82 0.75 -17.34 3.47
N CYS A 83 0.83 -16.02 3.70
CA CYS A 83 1.65 -15.13 2.90
C CYS A 83 3.14 -15.52 2.96
N THR A 84 3.53 -16.13 4.09
CA THR A 84 4.88 -16.67 4.33
C THR A 84 5.30 -17.75 3.35
N GLN A 85 4.35 -18.48 2.75
CA GLN A 85 4.65 -19.58 1.82
C GLN A 85 5.29 -19.08 0.52
N CYS A 86 4.99 -17.83 0.13
CA CYS A 86 5.54 -17.22 -1.08
C CYS A 86 6.60 -16.18 -0.72
N HIS A 87 6.33 -15.31 0.25
CA HIS A 87 7.19 -14.17 0.59
C HIS A 87 8.16 -14.44 1.75
N GLY A 88 8.22 -15.67 2.25
CA GLY A 88 9.07 -16.07 3.36
C GLY A 88 8.55 -15.60 4.73
N ALA A 89 9.08 -16.18 5.81
CA ALA A 89 8.58 -15.96 7.17
C ALA A 89 8.63 -14.50 7.66
N ASN A 90 9.55 -13.71 7.12
CA ASN A 90 9.75 -12.30 7.47
C ASN A 90 9.56 -11.37 6.26
N ALA A 91 8.82 -11.82 5.22
CA ALA A 91 8.52 -11.03 4.02
C ALA A 91 9.74 -10.64 3.14
N GLY A 92 10.93 -11.18 3.44
CA GLY A 92 12.18 -10.98 2.68
C GLY A 92 12.30 -11.79 1.38
N GLY A 93 11.25 -12.50 0.98
CA GLY A 93 11.20 -13.32 -0.23
C GLY A 93 11.52 -14.80 0.01
N GLN A 94 10.94 -15.66 -0.82
CA GLN A 94 11.22 -17.09 -0.89
C GLN A 94 10.95 -17.60 -2.31
N THR A 95 9.72 -18.01 -2.59
CA THR A 95 9.26 -18.38 -3.94
C THR A 95 8.88 -17.12 -4.73
N ALA A 96 8.31 -16.14 -4.05
CA ALA A 96 8.08 -14.79 -4.55
C ALA A 96 9.18 -13.85 -4.06
N VAL A 97 9.23 -12.66 -4.67
CA VAL A 97 10.18 -11.60 -4.33
C VAL A 97 10.00 -11.09 -2.89
N SER A 98 11.04 -10.44 -2.37
CA SER A 98 10.94 -9.63 -1.17
C SER A 98 9.89 -8.53 -1.35
N ILE A 99 9.18 -8.22 -0.27
CA ILE A 99 8.16 -7.14 -0.22
C ILE A 99 8.45 -6.15 0.91
N ILE A 100 9.70 -6.12 1.37
CA ILE A 100 10.22 -5.20 2.38
C ILE A 100 11.50 -4.49 1.92
N ASP A 101 11.92 -4.69 0.67
CA ASP A 101 13.05 -3.96 0.08
C ASP A 101 12.57 -2.68 -0.63
N GLU A 102 13.49 -1.92 -1.21
CA GLU A 102 13.18 -0.69 -1.96
C GLU A 102 12.66 -0.93 -3.39
N ARG A 103 12.66 -2.18 -3.88
CA ARG A 103 12.39 -2.51 -5.28
C ARG A 103 10.92 -2.85 -5.48
N TRP A 104 10.10 -1.81 -5.57
CA TRP A 104 8.68 -1.95 -5.87
C TRP A 104 8.43 -2.51 -7.27
N GLN A 105 7.75 -3.65 -7.36
CA GLN A 105 7.33 -4.23 -8.64
C GLN A 105 6.26 -3.39 -9.33
N TYR A 106 5.45 -2.68 -8.54
CA TYR A 106 4.44 -1.75 -9.02
C TYR A 106 4.68 -0.41 -8.36
N ALA A 107 4.80 0.67 -9.16
CA ALA A 107 5.13 2.00 -8.64
C ALA A 107 4.22 2.43 -7.48
N LYS A 108 2.93 2.10 -7.55
CA LYS A 108 1.93 2.41 -6.52
C LYS A 108 2.18 1.78 -5.14
N HIS A 109 3.10 0.83 -5.01
CA HIS A 109 3.44 0.19 -3.72
C HIS A 109 4.19 1.10 -2.76
N ASP A 110 4.61 2.28 -3.21
CA ASP A 110 5.04 3.38 -2.35
C ASP A 110 3.90 3.96 -1.49
N THR A 111 2.64 3.58 -1.73
CA THR A 111 1.48 3.96 -0.91
C THR A 111 0.78 2.74 -0.29
N ASP A 112 0.15 2.94 0.87
CA ASP A 112 -0.66 1.89 1.52
C ASP A 112 -1.89 1.51 0.68
N LYS A 113 -2.49 2.48 -0.02
CA LYS A 113 -3.56 2.25 -1.01
C LYS A 113 -3.11 1.26 -2.09
N GLY A 114 -1.96 1.50 -2.72
CA GLY A 114 -1.49 0.65 -3.81
C GLY A 114 -1.13 -0.77 -3.34
N MET A 115 -0.53 -0.91 -2.14
CA MET A 115 -0.32 -2.23 -1.54
C MET A 115 -1.65 -2.93 -1.23
N PHE A 116 -2.62 -2.21 -0.68
CA PHE A 116 -3.96 -2.73 -0.40
C PHE A 116 -4.63 -3.25 -1.66
N GLU A 117 -4.62 -2.48 -2.75
CA GLU A 117 -5.18 -2.89 -4.04
C GLU A 117 -4.55 -4.17 -4.59
N THR A 118 -3.25 -4.34 -4.40
CA THR A 118 -2.53 -5.55 -4.81
C THR A 118 -2.89 -6.75 -3.95
N ILE A 119 -2.93 -6.60 -2.63
CA ILE A 119 -3.33 -7.69 -1.74
C ILE A 119 -4.80 -8.04 -2.00
N ALA A 120 -5.67 -7.05 -2.12
CA ALA A 120 -7.09 -7.26 -2.31
C ALA A 120 -7.42 -7.90 -3.66
N GLY A 121 -6.89 -7.36 -4.75
CA GLY A 121 -7.21 -7.75 -6.13
C GLY A 121 -6.30 -8.85 -6.73
N GLY A 122 -5.14 -9.09 -6.11
CA GLY A 122 -4.09 -9.94 -6.68
C GLY A 122 -3.40 -9.29 -7.88
N THR A 123 -2.55 -10.06 -8.56
CA THR A 123 -1.76 -9.64 -9.73
C THR A 123 -1.82 -10.68 -10.85
N ASN A 124 -1.31 -10.32 -12.03
CA ASN A 124 -1.08 -11.28 -13.14
C ASN A 124 0.23 -12.06 -12.96
N MET A 125 1.03 -11.74 -11.93
CA MET A 125 2.34 -12.33 -11.64
C MET A 125 2.27 -13.42 -10.55
N GLY A 126 1.10 -14.05 -10.39
CA GLY A 126 0.93 -15.22 -9.51
C GLY A 126 0.39 -14.92 -8.10
N MET A 127 0.17 -13.65 -7.72
CA MET A 127 -0.51 -13.33 -6.46
C MET A 127 -2.04 -13.40 -6.64
N MET A 128 -2.70 -14.31 -5.94
CA MET A 128 -4.16 -14.39 -5.90
C MET A 128 -4.80 -13.19 -5.20
N ALA A 129 -6.09 -12.97 -5.44
CA ALA A 129 -6.88 -11.98 -4.71
C ALA A 129 -7.15 -12.47 -3.27
N TRP A 130 -6.93 -11.61 -2.28
CA TRP A 130 -7.05 -11.99 -0.88
C TRP A 130 -8.23 -11.35 -0.14
N HIS A 131 -8.88 -10.33 -0.68
CA HIS A 131 -9.95 -9.64 0.03
C HIS A 131 -11.31 -10.35 -0.12
N LYS A 132 -12.03 -10.55 0.99
CA LYS A 132 -13.32 -11.27 1.00
C LYS A 132 -14.37 -10.72 0.04
N GLN A 133 -14.46 -9.40 -0.13
CA GLN A 133 -15.41 -8.79 -1.07
C GLN A 133 -15.00 -8.98 -2.53
N VAL A 134 -13.70 -9.11 -2.81
CA VAL A 134 -13.19 -9.32 -4.17
C VAL A 134 -13.36 -10.79 -4.57
N THR A 135 -13.11 -11.71 -3.64
CA THR A 135 -13.23 -13.16 -3.90
C THR A 135 -14.65 -13.69 -3.74
N GLY A 136 -15.53 -12.96 -3.06
CA GLY A 136 -16.84 -13.45 -2.65
C GLY A 136 -16.79 -14.53 -1.56
N ASN A 137 -15.61 -14.79 -0.98
CA ASN A 137 -15.42 -15.80 0.06
C ASN A 137 -15.22 -15.13 1.44
N PRO A 138 -16.11 -15.31 2.42
CA PRO A 138 -16.00 -14.70 3.75
C PRO A 138 -14.81 -15.19 4.58
N GLU A 139 -14.18 -16.32 4.23
CA GLU A 139 -12.98 -16.84 4.90
C GLU A 139 -11.70 -16.08 4.48
N MET A 140 -11.78 -15.33 3.38
CA MET A 140 -10.68 -14.49 2.90
C MET A 140 -10.58 -13.21 3.74
N LEU A 141 -9.52 -12.43 3.54
CA LEU A 141 -9.15 -11.36 4.47
C LEU A 141 -10.20 -10.24 4.51
N PRO A 142 -10.60 -9.79 5.72
CA PRO A 142 -11.28 -8.52 5.88
C PRO A 142 -10.30 -7.34 5.67
N THR A 143 -10.83 -6.14 5.42
CA THR A 143 -10.04 -4.93 5.22
C THR A 143 -9.05 -4.69 6.37
N ASP A 144 -9.51 -4.78 7.62
CA ASP A 144 -8.69 -4.52 8.81
C ASP A 144 -7.43 -5.40 8.89
N ASP A 145 -7.55 -6.69 8.55
CA ASP A 145 -6.41 -7.62 8.59
C ASP A 145 -5.38 -7.31 7.50
N ILE A 146 -5.83 -6.89 6.31
CA ILE A 146 -4.91 -6.42 5.25
C ILE A 146 -4.17 -5.17 5.72
N LEU A 147 -4.86 -4.23 6.37
CA LEU A 147 -4.24 -3.00 6.88
C LEU A 147 -3.20 -3.27 7.95
N LYS A 148 -3.47 -4.21 8.86
CA LYS A 148 -2.50 -4.67 9.86
C LYS A 148 -1.28 -5.31 9.20
N ILE A 149 -1.48 -6.16 8.18
CA ILE A 149 -0.38 -6.74 7.41
C ILE A 149 0.47 -5.64 6.77
N ILE A 150 -0.15 -4.69 6.07
CA ILE A 150 0.56 -3.56 5.44
C ILE A 150 1.34 -2.76 6.48
N GLY A 151 0.71 -2.41 7.62
CA GLY A 151 1.40 -1.69 8.69
C GLY A 151 2.65 -2.42 9.19
N TRP A 152 2.59 -3.75 9.31
CA TRP A 152 3.76 -4.55 9.68
C TRP A 152 4.82 -4.61 8.58
N LEU A 153 4.42 -4.69 7.30
CA LEU A 153 5.35 -4.62 6.17
C LEU A 153 6.09 -3.28 6.14
N ARG A 154 5.38 -2.16 6.37
CA ARG A 154 5.98 -0.83 6.50
C ARG A 154 6.95 -0.74 7.68
N ALA A 155 6.59 -1.31 8.83
CA ALA A 155 7.46 -1.40 10.00
C ALA A 155 8.68 -2.31 9.78
N SER A 156 8.60 -3.24 8.83
CA SER A 156 9.65 -4.21 8.51
C SER A 156 10.52 -3.79 7.31
N TYR A 157 10.30 -2.59 6.75
CA TYR A 157 11.01 -2.09 5.59
C TYR A 157 12.53 -2.01 5.83
N GLN A 158 13.30 -2.54 4.89
CA GLN A 158 14.76 -2.65 4.92
C GLN A 158 15.42 -2.02 3.69
N GLY A 159 14.65 -1.36 2.83
CA GLY A 159 15.16 -0.81 1.58
C GLY A 159 16.09 0.40 1.73
N GLY A 160 16.06 1.10 2.88
CA GLY A 160 16.93 2.25 3.15
C GLY A 160 16.64 3.52 2.33
N GLY A 161 15.65 3.47 1.43
CA GLY A 161 15.18 4.60 0.63
C GLY A 161 14.08 5.42 1.29
N ALA A 162 13.40 6.24 0.49
CA ALA A 162 12.30 7.10 0.96
C ALA A 162 11.12 6.28 1.49
N THR A 163 10.44 6.81 2.51
CA THR A 163 9.27 6.18 3.16
C THR A 163 8.05 7.10 3.08
N PRO A 164 7.52 7.40 1.87
CA PRO A 164 6.45 8.38 1.67
C PRO A 164 5.12 8.01 2.37
N TRP A 165 4.93 6.75 2.73
CA TRP A 165 3.79 6.30 3.55
C TRP A 165 3.82 6.81 5.00
N LEU A 166 4.91 7.45 5.44
CA LEU A 166 5.03 8.08 6.76
C LEU A 166 4.72 9.57 6.78
N ASP A 167 4.56 10.20 5.62
CA ASP A 167 4.29 11.63 5.49
C ASP A 167 2.85 11.99 5.93
#